data_AF-A0A1B6IFG4-F1
#
_entry.id   AF-A0A1B6IFG4-F1
#
_cell.length_a   1.000
_cell.length_b   1.000
_cell.length_c   1.000
_cell.angle_alpha   90.00
_cell.angle_beta   90.00
_cell.angle_gamma   90.00
#
_symmetry.space_group_name_H-M   'P 1'
#
loop_
_entity.id
_entity.type
_entity.pdbx_description
1 polymer ?
#
loop_
_entity_poly.entity_id
_entity_poly.type
_entity_poly.pdbx_seq_one_letter_code
_entity_poly.pdbx_strand_id
1 'polypeptide(L)'
;MTKQLGPREKFFALNGLVCLVQSLEGKYTTVDLRNESSVYGRIEDVDVFMNISMSAAVFINGKGEKYKFDNFFIQARNVRYVHIPDEVPIIGAIERQLGKIINPGRGKSFKEREKSFKVRRAAKKQQETLAMIGKMKEERLKKEREEKEKN
;
A
#
# COMPACT_ATOMS: atom_id res chain seq x y z
N MET A 1 5.29 9.10 -4.53
CA MET A 1 6.14 8.40 -3.52
C MET A 1 5.21 7.74 -2.52
N THR A 2 5.37 6.45 -2.22
CA THR A 2 4.57 5.80 -1.15
C THR A 2 5.05 6.31 0.20
N LYS A 3 4.21 7.10 0.89
CA LYS A 3 4.49 7.64 2.23
C LYS A 3 4.72 6.47 3.20
N GLN A 4 5.88 6.45 3.86
CA GLN A 4 6.19 5.41 4.85
C GLN A 4 5.45 5.71 6.14
N LEU A 5 4.47 4.87 6.49
CA LEU A 5 3.62 5.04 7.66
C LEU A 5 4.33 4.55 8.94
N GLY A 6 4.23 5.34 10.01
CA GLY A 6 4.64 4.93 11.36
C GLY A 6 3.73 3.82 11.93
N PRO A 7 4.12 3.17 13.05
CA PRO A 7 3.33 2.07 13.64
C PRO A 7 1.89 2.47 13.99
N ARG A 8 1.71 3.67 14.59
CA ARG A 8 0.39 4.20 14.95
C ARG A 8 -0.47 4.51 13.73
N GLU A 9 0.14 5.09 12.69
CA GLU A 9 -0.57 5.38 11.44
C GLU A 9 -0.96 4.07 10.74
N LYS A 10 -0.08 3.07 10.70
CA LYS A 10 -0.44 1.74 10.18
C LYS A 10 -1.63 1.13 10.92
N PHE A 11 -1.68 1.27 12.24
CA PHE A 11 -2.81 0.78 13.02
C PHE A 11 -4.12 1.43 12.58
N PHE A 12 -4.19 2.75 12.48
CA PHE A 12 -5.40 3.44 12.03
C PHE A 12 -5.75 3.15 10.57
N ALA A 13 -4.77 3.05 9.69
CA ALA A 13 -4.98 2.78 8.27
C ALA A 13 -5.52 1.36 8.01
N LEU A 14 -5.14 0.38 8.84
CA LEU A 14 -5.56 -1.03 8.70
C LEU A 14 -6.84 -1.37 9.48
N ASN A 15 -7.08 -0.70 10.61
CA ASN A 15 -8.20 -1.04 11.51
C ASN A 15 -9.37 -0.03 11.43
N GLY A 16 -9.26 0.99 10.58
CA GLY A 16 -10.31 1.97 10.33
C GLY A 16 -10.77 1.99 8.88
N LEU A 17 -11.87 2.70 8.63
CA LEU A 17 -12.43 2.86 7.28
C LEU A 17 -11.83 4.04 6.50
N VAL A 18 -10.74 4.64 6.99
CA VAL A 18 -10.05 5.76 6.32
C VAL A 18 -9.54 5.37 4.93
N CYS A 19 -9.20 4.10 4.74
CA CYS A 19 -8.80 3.54 3.45
C CYS A 19 -9.86 3.73 2.35
N LEU A 20 -11.15 3.74 2.70
CA LEU A 20 -12.23 4.00 1.74
C LEU A 20 -12.20 5.45 1.28
N VAL A 21 -12.02 6.41 2.19
CA VAL A 21 -11.96 7.83 1.86
C VAL A 21 -10.68 8.14 1.07
N GLN A 22 -9.55 7.52 1.41
CA GLN A 22 -8.29 7.57 0.63
C GLN A 22 -8.46 7.03 -0.79
N SER A 23 -9.42 6.13 -1.05
CA SER A 23 -9.72 5.65 -2.41
C SER A 23 -10.43 6.69 -3.30
N LEU A 24 -10.89 7.79 -2.70
CA LEU A 24 -11.55 8.90 -3.37
C LEU A 24 -10.57 10.00 -3.80
N GLU A 25 -9.28 9.89 -3.48
CA GLU A 25 -8.23 10.78 -4.00
C GLU A 25 -8.31 10.89 -5.53
N GLY A 26 -8.30 12.13 -6.02
CA GLY A 26 -8.47 12.49 -7.42
C GLY A 26 -9.93 12.61 -7.89
N LYS A 27 -10.92 12.27 -7.07
CA LYS A 27 -12.35 12.38 -7.43
C LYS A 27 -12.98 13.65 -6.85
N TYR A 28 -13.98 14.16 -7.56
CA TYR A 28 -14.87 15.19 -7.06
C TYR A 28 -15.92 14.57 -6.15
N THR A 29 -16.08 15.10 -4.95
CA THR A 29 -17.14 14.69 -4.04
C THR A 29 -17.56 15.82 -3.11
N THR A 30 -18.65 15.58 -2.39
CA THR A 30 -19.15 16.42 -1.31
C THR A 30 -18.73 15.84 0.04
N VAL A 31 -18.31 16.71 0.95
CA VAL A 31 -18.07 16.38 2.36
C VAL A 31 -19.00 17.25 3.20
N ASP A 32 -19.90 16.60 3.94
CA ASP A 32 -20.75 17.31 4.90
C ASP A 32 -20.01 17.44 6.23
N LEU A 33 -20.03 18.65 6.75
CA LEU A 33 -19.39 19.02 8.00
C LEU A 33 -20.39 18.94 9.16
N ARG A 34 -19.86 18.83 10.38
CA ARG A 34 -20.67 18.72 11.60
C ARG A 34 -21.50 19.96 11.92
N ASN A 35 -21.10 21.11 11.39
CA ASN A 35 -21.78 22.39 11.56
C ASN A 35 -22.78 22.68 10.42
N GLU A 36 -23.36 21.64 9.82
CA GLU A 36 -24.38 21.73 8.77
C GLU A 36 -23.93 22.51 7.53
N SER A 37 -22.62 22.62 7.35
CA SER A 37 -22.00 23.17 6.14
C SER A 37 -21.51 22.01 5.27
N SER A 38 -21.31 22.25 3.97
CA SER A 38 -20.84 21.23 3.04
C SER A 38 -19.71 21.79 2.18
N VAL A 39 -18.78 20.92 1.77
CA VAL A 39 -17.68 21.26 0.86
C VAL A 39 -17.77 20.35 -0.34
N TYR A 40 -17.99 20.90 -1.52
CA TYR A 40 -17.85 20.18 -2.77
C TYR A 40 -16.50 20.50 -3.40
N GLY A 41 -15.77 19.50 -3.89
CA GLY A 41 -14.49 19.73 -4.59
C GLY A 41 -13.76 18.44 -4.89
N ARG A 42 -12.55 18.54 -5.43
CA ARG A 42 -11.71 17.38 -5.72
C ARG A 42 -10.86 17.04 -4.50
N ILE A 43 -10.88 15.80 -4.05
CA ILE A 43 -9.99 15.34 -2.97
C ILE A 43 -8.57 15.19 -3.53
N GLU A 44 -7.60 15.90 -2.94
CA GLU A 44 -6.19 15.81 -3.31
C GLU A 44 -5.43 14.81 -2.43
N ASP A 45 -5.65 14.86 -1.11
CA ASP A 45 -4.98 14.00 -0.14
C ASP A 45 -5.89 13.73 1.06
N VAL A 46 -5.86 12.51 1.57
CA VAL A 46 -6.56 12.11 2.79
C VAL A 46 -5.56 11.44 3.72
N ASP A 47 -5.32 12.09 4.86
CA ASP A 47 -4.42 11.51 5.84
C ASP A 47 -5.07 10.34 6.60
N VAL A 48 -4.26 9.62 7.36
CA VAL A 48 -4.71 8.45 8.12
C VAL A 48 -5.65 8.82 9.28
N PHE A 49 -5.66 10.09 9.69
CA PHE A 49 -6.55 10.61 10.71
C PHE A 49 -7.86 11.18 10.13
N MET A 50 -8.06 11.09 8.80
CA MET A 50 -9.22 11.61 8.06
C MET A 50 -9.25 13.14 7.94
N ASN A 51 -8.09 13.80 8.01
CA ASN A 51 -7.97 15.17 7.51
C ASN A 51 -7.96 15.12 5.97
N ILE A 52 -8.70 16.02 5.34
CA ILE A 52 -8.94 16.02 3.90
C ILE A 52 -8.44 17.33 3.31
N SER A 53 -7.57 17.24 2.32
CA SER A 53 -7.19 18.37 1.48
C SER A 53 -7.96 18.31 0.17
N MET A 54 -8.61 19.41 -0.21
CA MET A 54 -9.40 19.50 -1.43
C MET A 54 -8.93 20.67 -2.30
N SER A 55 -9.06 20.50 -3.62
CA SER A 55 -8.83 21.54 -4.62
C SER A 55 -10.12 21.91 -5.35
N ALA A 56 -10.16 23.11 -5.94
CA ALA A 56 -11.32 23.65 -6.66
C ALA A 56 -12.62 23.52 -5.84
N ALA A 57 -12.55 23.91 -4.58
CA ALA A 57 -13.59 23.66 -3.59
C ALA A 57 -14.64 24.77 -3.57
N VAL A 58 -15.89 24.38 -3.34
CA VAL A 58 -17.03 25.25 -3.09
C VAL A 58 -17.56 24.91 -1.70
N PHE A 59 -17.31 25.79 -0.75
CA PHE A 59 -17.89 25.72 0.58
C PHE A 59 -19.30 26.30 0.56
N ILE A 60 -20.25 25.57 1.10
CA ILE A 60 -21.65 25.95 1.26
C ILE A 60 -21.90 26.01 2.77
N ASN A 61 -22.22 27.20 3.29
CA ASN A 61 -22.53 27.33 4.71
C ASN A 61 -23.95 26.81 5.02
N GLY A 62 -24.32 26.72 6.30
CA GLY A 62 -25.66 26.29 6.72
C GLY A 62 -26.80 27.21 6.26
N LYS A 63 -26.50 28.41 5.74
CA LYS A 63 -27.47 29.33 5.13
C LYS A 63 -27.58 29.16 3.60
N GLY A 64 -26.75 28.30 3.00
CA GLY A 64 -26.69 28.07 1.56
C GLY A 64 -25.79 29.03 0.77
N GLU A 65 -25.08 29.95 1.43
CA GLU A 65 -24.14 30.87 0.79
C GLU A 65 -22.90 30.09 0.32
N LYS A 66 -22.44 30.40 -0.89
CA LYS A 66 -21.36 29.66 -1.57
C LYS A 66 -20.08 30.47 -1.66
N TYR A 67 -18.98 29.87 -1.27
CA TYR A 67 -17.65 30.47 -1.29
C TYR A 67 -16.68 29.55 -2.01
N LYS A 68 -15.96 30.08 -3.01
CA LYS A 68 -15.00 29.32 -3.81
C LYS A 68 -13.60 29.43 -3.20
N PHE A 69 -12.88 28.33 -3.21
CA PHE A 69 -11.51 28.24 -2.74
C PHE A 69 -10.69 27.37 -3.69
N ASP A 70 -9.48 27.81 -4.02
CA ASP A 70 -8.56 26.99 -4.81
C ASP A 70 -8.08 25.77 -4.02
N ASN A 71 -7.82 25.97 -2.73
CA ASN A 71 -7.41 24.93 -1.77
C ASN A 71 -8.26 25.03 -0.51
N PHE A 72 -8.75 23.90 -0.01
CA PHE A 72 -9.58 23.82 1.20
C PHE A 72 -9.14 22.64 2.07
N PHE A 73 -8.89 22.89 3.35
CA PHE A 73 -8.44 21.86 4.30
C PHE A 73 -9.52 21.61 5.35
N ILE A 74 -9.93 20.35 5.49
CA ILE A 74 -10.95 19.91 6.44
C ILE A 74 -10.27 19.08 7.54
N GLN A 75 -10.43 19.52 8.78
CA GLN A 75 -10.02 18.71 9.93
C GLN A 75 -10.99 17.54 10.14
N ALA A 76 -10.44 16.37 10.46
CA ALA A 76 -11.20 15.14 10.69
C ALA A 76 -12.35 15.32 11.68
N ARG A 77 -12.14 16.10 12.76
CA ARG A 77 -13.16 16.37 13.79
C ARG A 77 -14.40 17.09 13.24
N ASN A 78 -14.28 17.77 12.11
CA ASN A 78 -15.38 18.50 11.48
C ASN A 78 -16.10 17.67 10.42
N VAL A 79 -15.57 16.53 9.99
CA VAL A 79 -16.22 15.65 9.02
C VAL A 79 -17.41 14.95 9.67
N ARG A 80 -18.55 14.93 8.94
CA ARG A 80 -19.76 14.18 9.30
C ARG A 80 -20.06 13.10 8.28
N TYR A 81 -20.15 13.47 7.00
CA TYR A 81 -20.36 12.53 5.89
C TYR A 81 -19.38 12.82 4.76
N VAL A 82 -18.94 11.75 4.09
CA VAL A 82 -18.22 11.84 2.81
C VAL A 82 -19.10 11.15 1.80
N HIS A 83 -19.55 11.89 0.79
CA HIS A 83 -20.34 11.32 -0.30
C HIS A 83 -19.43 10.42 -1.14
N ILE A 84 -19.91 9.23 -1.49
CA ILE A 84 -19.14 8.28 -2.30
C ILE A 84 -19.78 8.27 -3.68
N PRO A 85 -19.03 8.59 -4.75
CA PRO A 85 -19.56 8.49 -6.12
C PRO A 85 -19.99 7.06 -6.45
N ASP A 86 -21.12 6.91 -7.15
CA ASP A 86 -21.75 5.61 -7.44
C ASP A 86 -20.84 4.66 -8.23
N GLU A 87 -19.93 5.21 -9.04
CA GLU A 87 -18.97 4.44 -9.82
C GLU A 87 -17.85 3.79 -8.98
N VAL A 88 -17.78 4.08 -7.67
CA VAL A 88 -16.75 3.53 -6.79
C VAL A 88 -17.21 2.21 -6.18
N PRO A 89 -16.64 1.05 -6.59
CA PRO A 89 -16.95 -0.22 -5.93
C PRO A 89 -16.30 -0.22 -4.54
N ILE A 90 -17.12 -0.09 -3.49
CA ILE A 90 -16.69 0.11 -2.10
C ILE A 90 -15.70 -0.98 -1.64
N ILE A 91 -16.09 -2.25 -1.75
CA ILE A 91 -15.28 -3.40 -1.29
C ILE A 91 -13.95 -3.44 -2.05
N GLY A 92 -14.00 -3.37 -3.39
CA GLY A 92 -12.79 -3.40 -4.21
C GLY A 92 -11.88 -2.19 -3.97
N ALA A 93 -12.44 -1.02 -3.60
CA ALA A 93 -11.67 0.16 -3.25
C ALA A 93 -10.90 -0.02 -1.93
N ILE A 94 -11.55 -0.60 -0.92
CA ILE A 94 -10.94 -0.94 0.37
C ILE A 94 -9.81 -1.95 0.17
N GLU A 95 -10.08 -3.06 -0.54
CA GLU A 95 -9.08 -4.10 -0.80
C GLU A 95 -7.85 -3.56 -1.52
N ARG A 96 -8.04 -2.72 -2.53
CA ARG A 96 -6.93 -2.07 -3.26
C ARG A 96 -6.08 -1.20 -2.33
N GLN A 97 -6.69 -0.42 -1.44
CA GLN A 97 -5.95 0.47 -0.54
C GLN A 97 -5.23 -0.31 0.57
N LEU A 98 -5.88 -1.30 1.19
CA LEU A 98 -5.24 -2.19 2.16
C LEU A 98 -4.09 -2.99 1.54
N GLY A 99 -4.24 -3.42 0.29
CA GLY A 99 -3.20 -4.11 -0.48
C GLY A 99 -1.91 -3.30 -0.60
N LYS A 100 -2.00 -1.97 -0.77
CA LYS A 100 -0.84 -1.07 -0.82
C LYS A 100 -0.12 -0.97 0.52
N ILE A 101 -0.84 -1.04 1.65
CA ILE A 101 -0.29 -0.90 2.99
C ILE A 101 0.35 -2.22 3.47
N ILE A 102 -0.36 -3.34 3.29
CA ILE A 102 0.09 -4.67 3.73
C ILE A 102 1.22 -5.17 2.85
N ASN A 103 1.14 -4.92 1.53
CA ASN A 103 2.09 -5.42 0.54
C ASN A 103 2.63 -4.29 -0.35
N PRO A 104 3.41 -3.33 0.21
CA PRO A 104 3.91 -2.17 -0.54
C PRO A 104 4.80 -2.53 -1.75
N GLY A 105 5.26 -3.79 -1.84
CA GLY A 105 6.04 -4.30 -2.96
C GLY A 105 5.28 -5.11 -4.02
N ARG A 106 3.97 -5.37 -3.89
CA ARG A 106 3.18 -6.17 -4.88
C ARG A 106 2.79 -5.41 -6.15
N GLY A 107 3.05 -4.10 -6.22
CA GLY A 107 2.86 -3.29 -7.42
C GLY A 107 4.01 -3.29 -8.43
N LYS A 108 5.18 -3.87 -8.10
CA LYS A 108 6.23 -4.18 -9.09
C LYS A 108 5.98 -5.58 -9.65
N SER A 109 6.19 -5.76 -10.95
CA SER A 109 6.06 -7.07 -11.58
C SER A 109 6.91 -8.10 -10.81
N PHE A 110 6.46 -9.35 -10.74
CA PHE A 110 7.17 -10.42 -10.03
C PHE A 110 8.63 -10.60 -10.53
N LYS A 111 8.92 -10.12 -11.76
CA LYS A 111 10.22 -10.16 -12.42
C LYS A 111 11.21 -9.07 -11.97
N GLU A 112 10.77 -7.97 -11.37
CA GLU A 112 11.61 -6.79 -11.07
C GLU A 112 12.02 -6.65 -9.59
N ARG A 113 11.63 -7.61 -8.74
CA ARG A 113 12.05 -7.58 -7.34
C ARG A 113 13.50 -8.03 -7.22
N GLU A 114 14.39 -7.11 -6.87
CA GLU A 114 15.70 -7.49 -6.35
C GLU A 114 15.51 -8.42 -5.14
N LYS A 115 16.13 -9.61 -5.20
CA LYS A 115 16.09 -10.58 -4.11
C LYS A 115 16.66 -9.95 -2.85
N SER A 116 15.92 -10.05 -1.74
CA SER A 116 16.41 -9.62 -0.42
C SER A 116 17.78 -10.21 -0.11
N PHE A 117 18.62 -9.48 0.64
CA PHE A 117 19.93 -9.94 1.10
C PHE A 117 19.87 -11.34 1.74
N LYS A 118 18.82 -11.65 2.50
CA LYS A 118 18.61 -12.98 3.11
C LYS A 118 18.41 -14.07 2.05
N VAL A 119 17.64 -13.77 1.01
CA VAL A 119 17.37 -14.70 -0.11
C VAL A 119 18.63 -14.90 -0.95
N ARG A 120 19.38 -13.82 -1.24
CA ARG A 120 20.68 -13.91 -1.94
C ARG A 120 21.68 -14.76 -1.16
N ARG A 121 21.79 -14.54 0.15
CA ARG A 121 22.67 -15.30 1.04
C ARG A 121 22.29 -16.78 1.12
N ALA A 122 20.99 -17.10 1.21
CA ALA A 122 20.51 -18.47 1.21
C ALA A 122 20.81 -19.20 -0.11
N ALA A 123 20.56 -18.55 -1.24
CA ALA A 123 20.86 -19.12 -2.57
C ALA A 123 22.36 -19.39 -2.77
N LYS A 124 23.23 -18.47 -2.31
CA LYS A 124 24.68 -18.65 -2.36
C LYS A 124 25.12 -19.86 -1.53
N LYS A 125 24.64 -19.96 -0.28
CA LYS A 125 24.92 -21.13 0.59
C LYS A 125 24.44 -22.43 -0.05
N GLN A 126 23.26 -22.45 -0.66
CA GLN A 126 22.73 -23.63 -1.32
C GLN A 126 23.63 -24.09 -2.48
N GLN A 127 24.12 -23.16 -3.31
CA GLN A 127 25.07 -23.47 -4.37
C GLN A 127 26.39 -24.03 -3.85
N GLU A 128 26.93 -23.41 -2.79
CA GLU A 128 28.16 -23.89 -2.13
C GLU A 128 27.99 -25.33 -1.60
N THR A 129 26.87 -25.61 -0.92
CA THR A 129 26.56 -26.96 -0.41
C THR A 129 26.42 -27.97 -1.54
N LEU A 130 25.72 -27.64 -2.62
CA LEU A 130 25.54 -28.54 -3.78
C LEU A 130 26.88 -28.84 -4.46
N ALA A 131 27.76 -27.86 -4.61
CA ALA A 131 29.10 -28.06 -5.16
C ALA A 131 29.95 -28.98 -4.27
N MET A 132 29.85 -28.82 -2.95
CA MET A 132 30.56 -29.69 -1.99
C MET A 132 30.08 -31.14 -2.06
N ILE A 133 28.76 -31.35 -2.13
CA ILE A 133 28.16 -32.69 -2.28
C ILE A 133 28.58 -33.33 -3.61
N GLY A 134 28.63 -32.55 -4.69
CA GLY A 134 29.11 -33.03 -6.00
C GLY A 134 30.54 -33.57 -5.93
N LYS A 135 31.47 -32.81 -5.35
CA LYS A 135 32.87 -33.24 -5.18
C LYS A 135 32.99 -34.52 -4.35
N MET A 136 32.28 -34.60 -3.22
CA MET A 136 32.27 -35.81 -2.39
C MET A 136 31.77 -37.05 -3.16
N LYS A 137 30.77 -36.87 -4.03
CA LYS A 137 30.24 -37.95 -4.86
C LYS A 137 31.22 -38.40 -5.93
N GLU A 138 31.93 -37.47 -6.56
CA GLU A 138 32.99 -37.78 -7.54
C GLU A 138 34.19 -38.49 -6.91
N GLU A 139 34.63 -38.05 -5.73
CA GLU A 139 35.69 -38.71 -4.96
C GLU A 139 35.31 -40.14 -4.56
N ARG A 140 34.06 -40.33 -4.13
CA ARG A 140 33.53 -41.66 -3.81
C ARG A 140 33.48 -42.58 -5.03
N LEU A 141 33.00 -42.07 -6.17
CA LEU A 141 32.97 -42.83 -7.42
C LEU A 141 34.37 -43.19 -7.94
N LYS A 142 35.36 -42.31 -7.76
CA LYS A 142 36.76 -42.61 -8.09
C LYS A 142 37.32 -43.73 -7.22
N LYS A 143 37.10 -43.67 -5.91
CA LYS A 143 37.50 -44.76 -4.99
C LYS A 143 36.84 -46.09 -5.35
N GLU A 144 35.55 -46.08 -5.64
CA GLU A 144 34.80 -47.28 -6.05
C GLU A 144 35.26 -47.85 -7.41
N ARG A 145 35.82 -47.02 -8.32
CA ARG A 145 36.43 -47.49 -9.57
C ARG A 145 37.82 -48.06 -9.36
N GLU A 146 38.66 -47.38 -8.57
CA GLU A 146 40.00 -47.85 -8.23
C GLU A 146 39.98 -49.16 -7.43
N GLU A 147 38.97 -49.41 -6.60
CA GLU A 147 38.76 -50.69 -5.90
C GLU A 147 38.30 -51.81 -6.83
N LYS A 148 37.57 -51.50 -7.90
CA LYS A 148 37.14 -52.49 -8.91
C LYS A 148 38.24 -52.86 -9.89
N GLU A 149 39.20 -51.98 -10.13
CA GLU A 149 40.36 -52.26 -11.00
C GLU A 149 41.47 -53.04 -10.27
N LYS A 150 41.40 -53.14 -8.94
CA LYS A 150 42.37 -53.87 -8.10
C LYS A 150 41.93 -55.30 -7.72
N ASN A 151 40.69 -55.69 -8.03
CA ASN A 151 40.15 -57.05 -7.86
C ASN A 151 39.96 -57.73 -9.22
#